data_AF-A0A060HCE2-F1
#
_entry.id   AF-A0A060HCE2-F1
#
_cell.length_a   1.000
_cell.length_b   1.000
_cell.length_c   1.000
_cell.angle_alpha   90.00
_cell.angle_beta   90.00
_cell.angle_gamma   90.00
#
_symmetry.space_group_name_H-M   'P 1'
#
loop_
_entity.id
_entity.type
_entity.pdbx_description
1 polymer ?
#
loop_
_entity_poly.entity_id
_entity_poly.type
_entity_poly.pdbx_seq_one_letter_code
_entity_poly.pdbx_strand_id
1 'polypeptide(L)'
;MHLKHFVGCAGWRFGNFYPQALAPREYLSHYSRVFDVVEVGVPATYEHSFWRWAHETPEGFRFVVRIPEQAAAEEDSVELGNLLEAFRPIEEKTLAVVIRTPQGLTLQDGRRWLDRVLATSTYHGYSAILDFAHPSWFQDTTYNVLRRHGAAMYWRSGRNVQEAAVAITSDFIFLRLSGNAGNWKAEFEMALKEAGQDGQVDMSIIIADSPGGANAALTHLGLPERKYAGPMPAPALPVPAPRWSPGSRMILCVDLNAFYPSCEELREPALKGRPHAVIMTDQPAGKITRGVVSSCSYEARRFGVRSAMPLARALALCPDMDLRPVDIAYYKQVSEKVMEVLSGFADVIEQASIDEAFLDCTARAAAGDASPYEYASSIKRAIRERCGLSVSIGVAPSKSAAKIASDFKKPDDITVAYPDRLQDFLAPLEVGRISGIGPKTQQELKKIGIATIGQLAACDVQKLTSRFGSRNGLWMWQVATGADSDPVVPREDHVSISTEHSLEVHAKGRKEVLAELTALSDELYARVAGHGYLFRTVGAKIVRADFSIETREMSYQGPQQRRESILAAIPQLVDRFDLDAPVRKVGLRVTNLSHPGRQEAQRTLLDFFAGQGG
;
A
#
# COMPACT_ATOMS: atom_id res chain seq x y z
N MET A 1 -6.46 45.46 -4.97
CA MET A 1 -5.98 44.06 -4.96
C MET A 1 -5.04 43.88 -6.13
N HIS A 2 -3.87 43.28 -5.94
CA HIS A 2 -2.97 42.94 -7.05
C HIS A 2 -3.35 41.56 -7.57
N LEU A 3 -3.82 41.49 -8.81
CA LEU A 3 -4.13 40.26 -9.52
C LEU A 3 -2.88 39.37 -9.61
N LYS A 4 -2.95 38.12 -9.15
CA LYS A 4 -1.80 37.20 -9.20
C LYS A 4 -1.72 36.52 -10.56
N HIS A 5 -0.58 36.65 -11.25
CA HIS A 5 -0.39 36.06 -12.57
C HIS A 5 0.43 34.76 -12.51
N PHE A 6 -0.13 33.66 -12.99
CA PHE A 6 0.60 32.42 -13.27
C PHE A 6 0.81 32.33 -14.78
N VAL A 7 2.07 32.44 -15.22
CA VAL A 7 2.41 32.41 -16.65
C VAL A 7 3.28 31.21 -16.97
N GLY A 8 2.91 30.49 -18.02
CA GLY A 8 3.60 29.29 -18.46
C GLY A 8 3.17 28.84 -19.85
N CYS A 9 3.37 27.55 -20.11
CA CYS A 9 3.24 26.95 -21.43
C CYS A 9 2.38 25.68 -21.40
N ALA A 10 1.86 25.30 -22.56
CA ALA A 10 1.29 23.97 -22.75
C ALA A 10 2.40 22.96 -23.01
N GLY A 11 2.64 22.12 -22.01
CA GLY A 11 3.77 21.21 -21.96
C GLY A 11 5.10 21.90 -21.69
N TRP A 12 6.14 21.08 -21.60
CA TRP A 12 7.51 21.47 -21.26
C TRP A 12 8.54 20.84 -22.20
N ARG A 13 8.16 20.49 -23.44
CA ARG A 13 9.07 19.85 -24.40
C ARG A 13 9.45 20.81 -25.51
N PHE A 14 10.35 21.74 -25.19
CA PHE A 14 10.84 22.78 -26.10
C PHE A 14 12.33 22.59 -26.38
N GLY A 15 12.70 21.92 -27.48
CA GLY A 15 14.11 21.57 -27.75
C GLY A 15 15.10 22.74 -27.69
N ASN A 16 14.76 23.88 -28.30
CA ASN A 16 15.63 25.06 -28.35
C ASN A 16 15.62 25.91 -27.06
N PHE A 17 14.84 25.51 -26.05
CA PHE A 17 14.76 26.21 -24.76
C PHE A 17 15.74 25.64 -23.73
N TYR A 18 16.14 24.38 -23.87
CA TYR A 18 17.02 23.70 -22.93
C TYR A 18 18.49 23.71 -23.40
N PRO A 19 19.46 23.60 -22.49
CA PRO A 19 20.85 23.33 -22.86
C PRO A 19 20.96 22.06 -23.71
N GLN A 20 21.80 22.06 -24.75
CA GLN A 20 21.92 20.93 -25.68
C GLN A 20 22.29 19.59 -25.02
N ALA A 21 22.98 19.63 -23.88
CA ALA A 21 23.39 18.43 -23.14
C ALA A 21 22.31 17.91 -22.15
N LEU A 22 21.17 18.60 -21.99
CA LEU A 22 20.16 18.25 -21.01
C LEU A 22 19.32 17.07 -21.49
N ALA A 23 19.15 16.04 -20.65
CA ALA A 23 18.34 14.89 -21.02
C ALA A 23 16.84 15.25 -20.98
N PRO A 24 15.99 14.74 -21.91
CA PRO A 24 14.55 15.02 -21.95
C PRO A 24 13.80 14.74 -20.63
N ARG A 25 14.29 13.77 -19.85
CA ARG A 25 13.73 13.43 -18.53
C ARG A 25 13.87 14.56 -17.52
N GLU A 26 14.84 15.47 -17.68
CA GLU A 26 15.14 16.56 -16.75
C GLU A 26 14.44 17.87 -17.13
N TYR A 27 13.70 17.88 -18.24
CA TYR A 27 13.07 19.08 -18.79
C TYR A 27 12.04 19.69 -17.84
N LEU A 28 11.24 18.87 -17.13
CA LEU A 28 10.23 19.38 -16.19
C LEU A 28 10.88 20.10 -15.00
N SER A 29 11.92 19.50 -14.40
CA SER A 29 12.62 20.13 -13.28
C SER A 29 13.29 21.44 -13.68
N HIS A 30 13.80 21.53 -14.92
CA HIS A 30 14.35 22.79 -15.45
C HIS A 30 13.26 23.80 -15.77
N TYR A 31 12.19 23.36 -16.43
CA TYR A 31 11.06 24.20 -16.81
C TYR A 31 10.41 24.87 -15.60
N SER A 32 10.18 24.09 -14.53
CA SER A 32 9.51 24.55 -13.30
C SER A 32 10.30 25.57 -12.47
N ARG A 33 11.55 25.85 -12.87
CA ARG A 33 12.36 26.93 -12.30
C ARG A 33 12.30 28.22 -13.10
N VAL A 34 11.72 28.17 -14.31
CA VAL A 34 11.62 29.32 -15.22
C VAL A 34 10.19 29.84 -15.26
N PHE A 35 9.18 28.97 -15.29
CA PHE A 35 7.77 29.38 -15.34
C PHE A 35 7.02 28.91 -14.09
N ASP A 36 5.90 29.56 -13.75
CA ASP A 36 5.16 29.24 -12.51
C ASP A 36 4.20 28.07 -12.69
N VAL A 37 3.77 27.84 -13.93
CA VAL A 37 2.69 26.91 -14.24
C VAL A 37 2.97 26.16 -15.54
N VAL A 38 2.42 24.96 -15.66
CA VAL A 38 2.39 24.22 -16.93
C VAL A 38 1.02 23.58 -17.13
N GLU A 39 0.51 23.65 -18.35
CA GLU A 39 -0.66 22.88 -18.77
C GLU A 39 -0.22 21.51 -19.27
N VAL A 40 -0.78 20.42 -18.74
CA VAL A 40 -0.34 19.05 -18.99
C VAL A 40 -1.53 18.15 -19.27
N GLY A 41 -1.37 17.19 -20.18
CA GLY A 41 -2.34 16.10 -20.32
C GLY A 41 -2.08 14.99 -19.31
N VAL A 42 -3.11 14.18 -19.03
CA VAL A 42 -2.98 12.95 -18.24
C VAL A 42 -2.19 11.90 -19.04
N PRO A 43 -1.06 11.39 -18.54
CA PRO A 43 -0.31 10.31 -19.20
C PRO A 43 -1.11 9.01 -19.24
N ALA A 44 -0.86 8.15 -20.23
CA ALA A 44 -1.51 6.83 -20.30
C ALA A 44 -1.30 5.98 -19.03
N THR A 45 -0.15 6.15 -18.36
CA THR A 45 0.15 5.61 -17.03
C THR A 45 0.45 6.77 -16.06
N TYR A 46 -0.59 7.24 -15.37
CA TYR A 46 -0.53 8.51 -14.64
C TYR A 46 -0.14 8.41 -13.17
N GLU A 47 -0.35 7.27 -12.50
CA GLU A 47 -0.10 7.12 -11.05
C GLU A 47 1.35 7.49 -10.66
N HIS A 48 2.35 6.95 -11.36
CA HIS A 48 3.76 7.28 -11.08
C HIS A 48 4.15 8.69 -11.59
N SER A 49 3.54 9.13 -12.69
CA SER A 49 3.84 10.42 -13.31
C SER A 49 3.53 11.59 -12.36
N PHE A 50 2.40 11.55 -11.66
CA PHE A 50 2.04 12.60 -10.70
C PHE A 50 2.98 12.63 -9.50
N TRP A 51 3.32 11.48 -8.91
CA TRP A 51 4.32 11.41 -7.85
C TRP A 51 5.65 12.01 -8.29
N ARG A 52 6.11 11.67 -9.50
CA ARG A 52 7.33 12.21 -10.06
C ARG A 52 7.26 13.72 -10.25
N TRP A 53 6.17 14.24 -10.82
CA TRP A 53 5.98 15.68 -11.02
C TRP A 53 5.93 16.45 -9.70
N ALA A 54 5.31 15.88 -8.67
CA ALA A 54 5.27 16.45 -7.33
C ALA A 54 6.68 16.64 -6.75
N HIS A 55 7.57 15.66 -6.95
CA HIS A 55 8.93 15.68 -6.42
C HIS A 55 9.92 16.49 -7.27
N GLU A 56 9.77 16.48 -8.61
CA GLU A 56 10.72 17.13 -9.52
C GLU A 56 10.53 18.66 -9.63
N THR A 57 9.41 19.18 -9.13
CA THR A 57 9.04 20.59 -9.22
C THR A 57 9.10 21.29 -7.86
N PRO A 58 9.47 22.59 -7.81
CA PRO A 58 9.43 23.38 -6.58
C PRO A 58 8.03 23.46 -5.94
N GLU A 59 7.96 23.76 -4.65
CA GLU A 59 6.70 23.92 -3.90
C GLU A 59 5.80 25.02 -4.48
N GLY A 60 6.39 26.10 -4.99
CA GLY A 60 5.66 27.21 -5.61
C GLY A 60 5.18 26.95 -7.05
N PHE A 61 5.62 25.86 -7.68
CA PHE A 61 5.23 25.52 -9.05
C PHE A 61 3.82 24.93 -9.10
N ARG A 62 3.11 25.16 -10.21
CA ARG A 62 1.71 24.78 -10.36
C ARG A 62 1.42 24.01 -11.64
N PHE A 63 0.35 23.22 -11.61
CA PHE A 63 -0.15 22.46 -12.75
C PHE A 63 -1.56 22.90 -13.12
N VAL A 64 -1.84 22.88 -14.42
CA VAL A 64 -3.19 22.83 -14.96
C VAL A 64 -3.32 21.50 -15.70
N VAL A 65 -4.25 20.65 -15.29
CA VAL A 65 -4.33 19.28 -15.84
C VAL A 65 -5.50 19.15 -16.79
N ARG A 66 -5.23 18.80 -18.05
CA ARG A 66 -6.27 18.55 -19.05
C ARG A 66 -6.78 17.13 -18.93
N ILE A 67 -8.07 17.02 -18.63
CA ILE A 67 -8.79 15.76 -18.49
C ILE A 67 -9.01 15.13 -19.88
N PRO A 68 -8.74 13.83 -20.06
CA PRO A 68 -9.09 13.11 -21.28
C PRO A 68 -10.59 13.17 -21.54
N GLU A 69 -10.99 13.33 -22.81
CA GLU A 69 -12.40 13.46 -23.19
C GLU A 69 -13.24 12.25 -22.76
N GLN A 70 -12.65 11.04 -22.79
CA GLN A 70 -13.30 9.80 -22.37
C GLN A 70 -13.76 9.85 -20.90
N ALA A 71 -12.85 10.24 -20.00
CA ALA A 71 -13.13 10.33 -18.57
C ALA A 71 -14.25 11.33 -18.24
N ALA A 72 -14.42 12.37 -19.06
CA ALA A 72 -15.48 13.36 -18.90
C ALA A 72 -16.79 12.99 -19.63
N ALA A 73 -16.78 12.01 -20.55
CA ALA A 73 -17.93 11.63 -21.36
C ALA A 73 -18.88 10.67 -20.64
N GLU A 74 -18.37 9.80 -19.75
CA GLU A 74 -19.16 8.77 -19.07
C GLU A 74 -20.33 9.34 -18.26
N GLU A 75 -21.45 8.59 -18.23
CA GLU A 75 -22.69 9.07 -17.62
C GLU A 75 -22.67 9.10 -16.08
N ASP A 76 -21.91 8.21 -15.45
CA ASP A 76 -21.94 7.92 -14.01
C ASP A 76 -20.86 8.64 -13.19
N SER A 77 -19.97 9.41 -13.83
CA SER A 77 -18.84 10.13 -13.22
C SER A 77 -17.76 9.26 -12.55
N VAL A 78 -17.83 7.94 -12.66
CA VAL A 78 -16.91 7.05 -11.94
C VAL A 78 -15.49 7.22 -12.46
N GLU A 79 -15.28 7.26 -13.77
CA GLU A 79 -13.96 7.43 -14.36
C GLU A 79 -13.35 8.81 -14.03
N LEU A 80 -14.14 9.89 -14.12
CA LEU A 80 -13.69 11.24 -13.71
C LEU A 80 -13.31 11.27 -12.24
N GLY A 81 -14.13 10.70 -11.36
CA GLY A 81 -13.86 10.67 -9.92
C GLY A 81 -12.58 9.91 -9.59
N ASN A 82 -12.42 8.70 -10.13
CA ASN A 82 -11.21 7.89 -9.96
C ASN A 82 -9.95 8.62 -10.46
N LEU A 83 -10.05 9.31 -11.59
CA LEU A 83 -8.94 10.08 -12.14
C LEU A 83 -8.57 11.27 -11.24
N LEU A 84 -9.55 12.00 -10.73
CA LEU A 84 -9.31 13.12 -9.80
C LEU A 84 -8.73 12.64 -8.46
N GLU A 85 -9.13 11.47 -7.97
CA GLU A 85 -8.50 10.86 -6.79
C GLU A 85 -7.03 10.51 -7.03
N ALA A 86 -6.69 10.08 -8.25
CA ALA A 86 -5.31 9.78 -8.61
C ALA A 86 -4.40 11.01 -8.63
N PHE A 87 -4.95 12.23 -8.63
CA PHE A 87 -4.17 13.48 -8.61
C PHE A 87 -3.62 13.80 -7.21
N ARG A 88 -3.98 13.03 -6.17
CA ARG A 88 -3.49 13.20 -4.78
C ARG A 88 -2.01 13.60 -4.66
N PRO A 89 -1.06 13.03 -5.42
CA PRO A 89 0.35 13.41 -5.30
C PRO A 89 0.65 14.88 -5.66
N ILE A 90 -0.14 15.48 -6.56
CA ILE A 90 -0.01 16.86 -7.04
C ILE A 90 -1.20 17.74 -6.65
N GLU A 91 -2.06 17.28 -5.74
CA GLU A 91 -3.30 17.97 -5.35
C GLU A 91 -3.03 19.43 -4.94
N GLU A 92 -2.11 19.64 -3.99
CA GLU A 92 -1.72 20.99 -3.52
C GLU A 92 -1.02 21.85 -4.59
N LYS A 93 -0.55 21.24 -5.68
CA LYS A 93 0.11 21.91 -6.80
C LYS A 93 -0.82 22.11 -8.00
N THR A 94 -2.05 21.62 -7.97
CA THR A 94 -2.99 21.75 -9.09
C THR A 94 -3.83 23.02 -8.92
N LEU A 95 -3.76 23.94 -9.88
CA LEU A 95 -4.58 25.15 -9.87
C LEU A 95 -6.01 24.87 -10.35
N ALA A 96 -6.14 24.10 -11.43
CA ALA A 96 -7.42 23.78 -12.03
C ALA A 96 -7.29 22.60 -13.00
N VAL A 97 -8.43 21.97 -13.30
CA VAL A 97 -8.56 20.95 -14.34
C VAL A 97 -9.27 21.51 -15.56
N VAL A 98 -8.74 21.25 -16.75
CA VAL A 98 -9.35 21.64 -18.03
C VAL A 98 -10.21 20.49 -18.54
N ILE A 99 -11.49 20.73 -18.71
CA ILE A 99 -12.47 19.76 -19.21
C ILE A 99 -13.02 20.29 -20.52
N ARG A 100 -12.88 19.51 -21.59
CA ARG A 100 -13.44 19.83 -22.89
C ARG A 100 -14.80 19.16 -23.05
N THR A 101 -15.77 19.86 -23.63
CA THR A 101 -17.05 19.24 -24.00
C THR A 101 -16.85 18.14 -25.03
N PRO A 102 -17.56 17.00 -24.92
CA PRO A 102 -17.61 15.98 -25.96
C PRO A 102 -17.93 16.58 -27.33
N GLN A 103 -17.32 16.04 -28.38
CA GLN A 103 -17.55 16.54 -29.74
C GLN A 103 -19.03 16.46 -30.13
N GLY A 104 -19.57 17.58 -30.63
CA GLY A 104 -20.97 17.68 -31.07
C GLY A 104 -21.99 17.92 -29.96
N LEU A 105 -21.59 17.91 -28.68
CA LEU A 105 -22.50 18.18 -27.57
C LEU A 105 -22.92 19.66 -27.56
N THR A 106 -24.22 19.91 -27.66
CA THR A 106 -24.81 21.25 -27.61
C THR A 106 -25.32 21.57 -26.20
N LEU A 107 -25.54 22.85 -25.90
CA LEU A 107 -26.16 23.24 -24.63
C LEU A 107 -27.56 22.63 -24.41
N GLN A 108 -28.33 22.35 -25.46
CA GLN A 108 -29.68 21.78 -25.29
C GLN A 108 -29.62 20.40 -24.61
N ASP A 109 -28.68 19.57 -25.04
CA ASP A 109 -28.53 18.18 -24.57
C ASP A 109 -27.49 18.05 -23.45
N GLY A 110 -26.57 19.01 -23.34
CA GLY A 110 -25.40 18.94 -22.47
C GLY A 110 -25.56 19.54 -21.07
N ARG A 111 -26.70 20.13 -20.69
CA ARG A 111 -26.85 20.76 -19.36
C ARG A 111 -26.55 19.83 -18.20
N ARG A 112 -27.08 18.60 -18.26
CA ARG A 112 -26.84 17.58 -17.24
C ARG A 112 -25.37 17.17 -17.19
N TRP A 113 -24.74 17.06 -18.35
CA TRP A 113 -23.30 16.79 -18.46
C TRP A 113 -22.49 17.90 -17.77
N LEU A 114 -22.80 19.18 -18.04
CA LEU A 114 -22.08 20.32 -17.48
C LEU A 114 -22.20 20.36 -15.95
N ASP A 115 -23.42 20.26 -15.42
CA ASP A 115 -23.65 20.25 -13.98
C ASP A 115 -22.93 19.07 -13.29
N ARG A 116 -22.93 17.89 -13.92
CA ARG A 116 -22.28 16.70 -13.40
C ARG A 116 -20.77 16.85 -13.33
N VAL A 117 -20.09 17.20 -14.42
CA VAL A 117 -18.62 17.31 -14.42
C VAL A 117 -18.12 18.38 -13.45
N LEU A 118 -18.86 19.48 -13.31
CA LEU A 118 -18.58 20.54 -12.35
C LEU A 118 -18.81 20.08 -10.90
N ALA A 119 -19.93 19.41 -10.62
CA ALA A 119 -20.22 18.86 -9.30
C ALA A 119 -19.16 17.83 -8.88
N THR A 120 -18.76 16.92 -9.77
CA THR A 120 -17.70 15.93 -9.50
C THR A 120 -16.37 16.61 -9.23
N SER A 121 -15.97 17.59 -10.05
CA SER A 121 -14.71 18.34 -9.83
C SER A 121 -14.71 19.06 -8.47
N THR A 122 -15.83 19.71 -8.14
CA THR A 122 -16.00 20.43 -6.86
C THR A 122 -15.97 19.46 -5.67
N TYR A 123 -16.63 18.30 -5.79
CA TYR A 123 -16.65 17.27 -4.75
C TYR A 123 -15.24 16.77 -4.42
N HIS A 124 -14.38 16.62 -5.44
CA HIS A 124 -12.97 16.26 -5.28
C HIS A 124 -12.05 17.45 -4.99
N GLY A 125 -12.58 18.67 -4.79
CA GLY A 125 -11.81 19.84 -4.40
C GLY A 125 -11.06 20.57 -5.52
N TYR A 126 -11.35 20.27 -6.79
CA TYR A 126 -10.68 20.89 -7.93
C TYR A 126 -11.52 21.97 -8.61
N SER A 127 -10.92 23.15 -8.84
CA SER A 127 -11.48 24.18 -9.72
C SER A 127 -11.46 23.71 -11.18
N ALA A 128 -12.48 24.05 -11.95
CA ALA A 128 -12.64 23.60 -13.33
C ALA A 128 -12.52 24.74 -14.34
N ILE A 129 -11.97 24.43 -15.52
CA ILE A 129 -11.91 25.29 -16.70
C ILE A 129 -12.61 24.57 -17.86
N LEU A 130 -13.64 25.19 -18.46
CA LEU A 130 -14.47 24.55 -19.49
C LEU A 130 -14.11 25.01 -20.91
N ASP A 131 -13.69 24.05 -21.74
CA ASP A 131 -13.41 24.22 -23.16
C ASP A 131 -14.60 23.78 -24.00
N PHE A 132 -15.47 24.75 -24.33
CA PHE A 132 -16.66 24.53 -25.13
C PHE A 132 -16.32 24.43 -26.62
N ALA A 133 -16.77 23.36 -27.26
CA ALA A 133 -16.54 23.11 -28.69
C ALA A 133 -17.63 23.72 -29.60
N HIS A 134 -18.82 24.03 -29.09
CA HIS A 134 -19.98 24.45 -29.88
C HIS A 134 -20.47 25.88 -29.51
N PRO A 135 -20.89 26.73 -30.47
CA PRO A 135 -21.31 28.11 -30.19
C PRO A 135 -22.51 28.26 -29.24
N SER A 136 -23.41 27.27 -29.19
CA SER A 136 -24.61 27.32 -28.32
C SER A 136 -24.32 27.40 -26.82
N TRP A 137 -23.06 27.19 -26.41
CA TRP A 137 -22.64 27.30 -25.01
C TRP A 137 -22.36 28.74 -24.57
N PHE A 138 -22.17 29.69 -25.49
CA PHE A 138 -21.77 31.06 -25.14
C PHE A 138 -22.98 31.98 -24.92
N GLN A 139 -23.67 31.77 -23.80
CA GLN A 139 -24.83 32.55 -23.39
C GLN A 139 -25.02 32.52 -21.86
N ASP A 140 -25.81 33.46 -21.34
CA ASP A 140 -26.00 33.67 -19.88
C ASP A 140 -26.36 32.42 -19.09
N THR A 141 -27.15 31.52 -19.69
CA THR A 141 -27.52 30.26 -19.03
C THR A 141 -26.31 29.39 -18.69
N THR A 142 -25.31 29.30 -19.57
CA THR A 142 -24.05 28.59 -19.30
C THR A 142 -23.22 29.35 -18.28
N TYR A 143 -23.09 30.67 -18.44
CA TYR A 143 -22.29 31.50 -17.53
C TYR A 143 -22.80 31.46 -16.09
N ASN A 144 -24.11 31.39 -15.89
CA ASN A 144 -24.71 31.25 -14.57
C ASN A 144 -24.40 29.89 -13.91
N VAL A 145 -24.36 28.81 -14.70
CA VAL A 145 -23.95 27.49 -14.20
C VAL A 145 -22.48 27.52 -13.78
N LEU A 146 -21.60 28.10 -14.59
CA LEU A 146 -20.18 28.25 -14.26
C LEU A 146 -19.98 29.05 -12.97
N ARG A 147 -20.67 30.19 -12.82
CA ARG A 147 -20.65 31.01 -11.59
C ARG A 147 -21.08 30.24 -10.35
N ARG A 148 -22.12 29.42 -10.46
CA ARG A 148 -22.60 28.60 -9.33
C ARG A 148 -21.53 27.63 -8.83
N HIS A 149 -20.66 27.14 -9.71
CA HIS A 149 -19.59 26.20 -9.38
C HIS A 149 -18.20 26.86 -9.25
N GLY A 150 -18.11 28.19 -9.40
CA GLY A 150 -16.82 28.89 -9.41
C GLY A 150 -15.88 28.42 -10.52
N ALA A 151 -16.41 28.04 -11.69
CA ALA A 151 -15.63 27.50 -12.80
C ALA A 151 -15.31 28.57 -13.84
N ALA A 152 -14.11 28.50 -14.42
CA ALA A 152 -13.64 29.44 -15.44
C ALA A 152 -13.97 28.98 -16.86
N MET A 153 -14.10 29.95 -17.77
CA MET A 153 -14.14 29.68 -19.22
C MET A 153 -12.74 29.43 -19.77
N TYR A 154 -12.60 28.45 -20.66
CA TYR A 154 -11.39 28.29 -21.46
C TYR A 154 -11.37 29.33 -22.57
N TRP A 155 -10.63 30.41 -22.37
CA TRP A 155 -10.46 31.42 -23.38
C TRP A 155 -9.26 31.09 -24.27
N ARG A 156 -9.40 31.12 -25.60
CA ARG A 156 -8.32 30.86 -26.56
C ARG A 156 -8.20 31.99 -27.57
N SER A 157 -7.00 32.54 -27.71
CA SER A 157 -6.75 33.61 -28.68
C SER A 157 -6.99 33.17 -30.13
N GLY A 158 -7.54 34.08 -30.94
CA GLY A 158 -7.79 33.84 -32.37
C GLY A 158 -9.00 32.97 -32.70
N ARG A 159 -9.82 32.55 -31.71
CA ARG A 159 -11.23 32.21 -31.96
C ARG A 159 -12.01 33.53 -32.00
N ASN A 160 -12.83 33.73 -33.03
CA ASN A 160 -13.59 34.98 -33.27
C ASN A 160 -14.14 35.61 -31.97
N VAL A 161 -13.67 36.82 -31.67
CA VAL A 161 -14.07 37.65 -30.51
C VAL A 161 -15.58 37.91 -30.45
N GLN A 162 -16.30 37.73 -31.57
CA GLN A 162 -17.75 37.93 -31.63
C GLN A 162 -18.58 36.85 -30.90
N GLU A 163 -18.02 35.69 -30.56
CA GLU A 163 -18.78 34.59 -29.94
C GLU A 163 -18.59 34.49 -28.41
N ALA A 164 -17.65 35.19 -27.80
CA ALA A 164 -17.52 35.25 -26.34
C ALA A 164 -16.78 36.53 -25.90
N ALA A 165 -17.50 37.50 -25.35
CA ALA A 165 -16.89 38.45 -24.42
C ALA A 165 -16.26 37.66 -23.25
N VAL A 166 -15.23 38.20 -22.59
CA VAL A 166 -14.54 37.49 -21.50
C VAL A 166 -15.46 37.46 -20.29
N ALA A 167 -16.36 36.48 -20.27
CA ALA A 167 -17.32 36.29 -19.21
C ALA A 167 -16.58 35.84 -17.95
N ILE A 168 -16.50 36.74 -16.96
CA ILE A 168 -15.99 36.40 -15.62
C ILE A 168 -17.03 35.52 -14.92
N THR A 169 -16.63 34.27 -14.65
CA THR A 169 -17.48 33.24 -14.04
C THR A 169 -16.87 32.61 -12.79
N SER A 170 -15.71 33.09 -12.37
CA SER A 170 -14.93 32.58 -11.23
C SER A 170 -14.03 33.69 -10.68
N ASP A 171 -13.43 33.43 -9.52
CA ASP A 171 -12.39 34.24 -8.90
C ASP A 171 -11.02 34.15 -9.60
N PHE A 172 -10.92 33.38 -10.69
CA PHE A 172 -9.77 33.34 -11.59
C PHE A 172 -10.18 33.36 -13.06
N ILE A 173 -9.26 33.75 -13.95
CA ILE A 173 -9.41 33.62 -15.40
C ILE A 173 -8.37 32.66 -15.99
N PHE A 174 -8.71 31.99 -17.09
CA PHE A 174 -7.78 31.15 -17.85
C PHE A 174 -7.66 31.63 -19.30
N LEU A 175 -6.44 31.91 -19.74
CA LEU A 175 -6.13 32.42 -21.09
C LEU A 175 -5.14 31.49 -21.81
N ARG A 176 -5.55 30.93 -22.94
CA ARG A 176 -4.70 30.15 -23.85
C ARG A 176 -4.23 31.01 -25.02
N LEU A 177 -2.94 31.33 -25.03
CA LEU A 177 -2.30 32.11 -26.08
C LEU A 177 -1.73 31.19 -27.16
N SER A 178 -2.22 31.35 -28.39
CA SER A 178 -1.82 30.55 -29.54
C SER A 178 -1.33 31.42 -30.68
N GLY A 179 -0.26 31.00 -31.35
CA GLY A 179 0.41 31.77 -32.40
C GLY A 179 1.30 32.91 -31.87
N ASN A 180 1.62 33.86 -32.75
CA ASN A 180 2.55 34.96 -32.46
C ASN A 180 1.92 36.06 -31.59
N ALA A 181 2.74 36.78 -30.82
CA ALA A 181 2.29 37.84 -29.91
C ALA A 181 1.41 38.92 -30.57
N GLY A 182 1.71 39.27 -31.82
CA GLY A 182 0.89 40.22 -32.59
C GLY A 182 -0.56 39.77 -32.79
N ASN A 183 -0.84 38.46 -32.77
CA ASN A 183 -2.17 37.90 -33.04
C ASN A 183 -3.10 37.95 -31.82
N TRP A 184 -2.56 37.94 -30.61
CA TRP A 184 -3.35 37.81 -29.39
C TRP A 184 -3.28 39.01 -28.45
N LYS A 185 -2.38 39.97 -28.69
CA LYS A 185 -2.11 41.09 -27.77
C LYS A 185 -3.36 41.90 -27.41
N ALA A 186 -4.12 42.35 -28.40
CA ALA A 186 -5.31 43.19 -28.16
C ALA A 186 -6.38 42.43 -27.36
N GLU A 187 -6.59 41.15 -27.69
CA GLU A 187 -7.54 40.28 -27.01
C GLU A 187 -7.11 39.99 -25.56
N PHE A 188 -5.82 39.77 -25.34
CA PHE A 188 -5.22 39.57 -24.03
C PHE A 188 -5.36 40.79 -23.12
N GLU A 189 -5.08 41.99 -23.64
CA GLU A 189 -5.25 43.26 -22.91
C GLU A 189 -6.72 43.50 -22.51
N MET A 190 -7.65 43.19 -23.41
CA MET A 190 -9.08 43.28 -23.15
C MET A 190 -9.51 42.34 -22.00
N ALA A 191 -9.09 41.07 -22.06
CA ALA A 191 -9.40 40.08 -21.03
C ALA A 191 -8.90 40.47 -19.64
N LEU A 192 -7.67 40.97 -19.56
CA LEU A 192 -7.08 41.43 -18.29
C LEU A 192 -7.74 42.69 -17.76
N LYS A 193 -8.15 43.61 -18.66
CA LYS A 193 -8.88 44.81 -18.28
C LYS A 193 -10.26 44.46 -17.69
N GLU A 194 -10.99 43.55 -18.33
CA GLU A 194 -12.29 43.07 -17.82
C GLU A 194 -12.14 42.41 -16.45
N ALA A 195 -11.17 41.50 -16.30
CA ALA A 195 -10.87 40.87 -15.01
C ALA A 195 -10.46 41.86 -13.91
N GLY A 196 -9.68 42.89 -14.26
CA GLY A 196 -9.26 43.93 -13.33
C GLY A 196 -10.39 44.88 -12.90
N GLN A 197 -11.45 45.03 -13.70
CA GLN A 197 -12.62 45.87 -13.40
C GLN A 197 -13.68 45.16 -12.55
N ASP A 198 -13.78 43.84 -12.65
CA ASP A 198 -14.77 43.02 -11.93
C ASP A 198 -14.57 43.05 -10.40
N GLY A 199 -13.31 43.15 -9.94
CA GLY A 199 -12.97 43.29 -8.53
C GLY A 199 -13.10 42.00 -7.69
N GLN A 200 -13.60 40.90 -8.26
CA GLN A 200 -13.67 39.58 -7.62
C GLN A 200 -12.62 38.58 -8.16
N VAL A 201 -11.81 38.98 -9.16
CA VAL A 201 -10.76 38.12 -9.73
C VAL A 201 -9.44 38.28 -8.96
N ASP A 202 -9.00 37.20 -8.33
CA ASP A 202 -7.76 37.12 -7.55
C ASP A 202 -6.57 36.59 -8.36
N MET A 203 -6.83 35.81 -9.43
CA MET A 203 -5.79 35.14 -10.22
C MET A 203 -6.04 35.15 -11.73
N SER A 204 -4.97 35.22 -12.53
CA SER A 204 -4.99 34.87 -13.94
C SER A 204 -4.02 33.74 -14.26
N ILE A 205 -4.48 32.71 -14.97
CA ILE A 205 -3.69 31.59 -15.46
C ILE A 205 -3.48 31.77 -16.97
N ILE A 206 -2.23 31.93 -17.40
CA ILE A 206 -1.88 32.28 -18.78
C ILE A 206 -0.97 31.20 -19.35
N ILE A 207 -1.43 30.53 -20.40
CA ILE A 207 -0.75 29.38 -21.01
C ILE A 207 -0.46 29.66 -22.49
N ALA A 208 0.83 29.76 -22.83
CA ALA A 208 1.29 29.97 -24.20
C ALA A 208 1.74 28.69 -24.91
N ASP A 209 1.78 28.70 -26.24
CA ASP A 209 2.30 27.57 -27.04
C ASP A 209 3.83 27.41 -26.95
N SER A 210 4.54 28.44 -26.47
CA SER A 210 6.00 28.42 -26.38
C SER A 210 6.54 29.33 -25.28
N PRO A 211 7.78 29.08 -24.79
CA PRO A 211 8.47 29.98 -23.86
C PRO A 211 8.61 31.42 -24.35
N GLY A 212 8.74 31.63 -25.67
CA GLY A 212 8.77 32.97 -26.26
C GLY A 212 7.42 33.68 -26.13
N GLY A 213 6.32 32.96 -26.36
CA GLY A 213 4.97 33.48 -26.14
C GLY A 213 4.68 33.79 -24.67
N ALA A 214 5.12 32.92 -23.75
CA ALA A 214 5.00 33.14 -22.31
C ALA A 214 5.78 34.38 -21.85
N ASN A 215 7.01 34.57 -22.36
CA ASN A 215 7.80 35.77 -22.09
C ASN A 215 7.21 37.04 -22.69
N ALA A 216 6.62 36.98 -23.89
CA ALA A 216 5.88 38.12 -24.44
C ALA A 216 4.70 38.53 -23.54
N ALA A 217 3.98 37.56 -22.98
CA ALA A 217 2.90 37.82 -22.03
C ALA A 217 3.42 38.45 -20.72
N LEU A 218 4.53 37.95 -20.17
CA LEU A 218 5.18 38.55 -19.00
C LEU A 218 5.57 40.01 -19.24
N THR A 219 6.23 40.30 -20.37
CA THR A 219 6.62 41.67 -20.74
C THR A 219 5.40 42.59 -20.86
N HIS A 220 4.28 42.11 -21.41
CA HIS A 220 3.04 42.87 -21.47
C HIS A 220 2.41 43.15 -20.10
N LEU A 221 2.57 42.23 -19.14
CA LEU A 221 2.16 42.42 -17.75
C LEU A 221 3.10 43.34 -16.95
N GLY A 222 4.17 43.85 -17.55
CA GLY A 222 5.22 44.60 -16.84
C GLY A 222 6.06 43.72 -15.91
N LEU A 223 6.03 42.40 -16.10
CA LEU A 223 6.81 41.43 -15.33
C LEU A 223 8.13 41.13 -16.06
N PRO A 224 9.21 40.81 -15.31
CA PRO A 224 10.48 40.48 -15.93
C PRO A 224 10.35 39.21 -16.79
N GLU A 225 11.00 39.23 -17.95
CA GLU A 225 11.19 38.03 -18.75
C GLU A 225 11.89 36.96 -17.91
N ARG A 226 11.43 35.72 -18.07
CA ARG A 226 11.99 34.57 -17.39
C ARG A 226 12.83 33.78 -18.37
N LYS A 227 14.12 33.81 -18.11
CA LYS A 227 15.14 33.10 -18.88
C LYS A 227 15.97 32.24 -17.95
N TYR A 228 16.58 31.23 -18.53
CA TYR A 228 17.60 30.43 -17.85
C TYR A 228 18.85 31.30 -17.61
N ALA A 229 19.20 31.56 -16.35
CA ALA A 229 20.25 32.52 -15.98
C ALA A 229 21.68 31.92 -15.87
N GLY A 230 22.00 30.87 -16.64
CA GLY A 230 23.31 30.19 -16.61
C GLY A 230 23.44 29.14 -15.49
N PRO A 231 24.63 28.55 -15.28
CA PRO A 231 24.86 27.59 -14.20
C PRO A 231 24.86 28.34 -12.86
N MET A 232 23.67 28.51 -12.29
CA MET A 232 23.52 28.84 -10.87
C MET A 232 24.16 27.71 -10.04
N PRO A 233 24.60 27.98 -8.79
CA PRO A 233 24.88 26.90 -7.86
C PRO A 233 23.70 25.95 -7.93
N ALA A 234 23.99 24.66 -8.14
CA ALA A 234 22.95 23.66 -8.11
C ALA A 234 22.09 24.01 -6.89
N PRO A 235 20.76 24.20 -7.02
CA PRO A 235 19.95 24.18 -5.81
C PRO A 235 20.38 22.93 -5.05
N ALA A 236 20.43 22.96 -3.72
CA ALA A 236 20.56 21.72 -2.95
C ALA A 236 19.65 20.72 -3.66
N LEU A 237 20.25 19.75 -4.38
CA LEU A 237 19.53 19.07 -5.45
C LEU A 237 18.25 18.59 -4.78
N PRO A 238 17.04 18.86 -5.33
CA PRO A 238 15.87 18.18 -4.82
C PRO A 238 16.28 16.73 -4.77
N VAL A 239 16.25 16.16 -3.55
CA VAL A 239 16.72 14.83 -3.19
C VAL A 239 16.49 13.95 -4.41
N PRO A 240 17.54 13.45 -5.11
CA PRO A 240 17.37 12.82 -6.40
C PRO A 240 16.23 11.81 -6.28
N ALA A 241 15.26 11.87 -7.20
CA ALA A 241 14.07 11.04 -7.14
C ALA A 241 14.51 9.61 -6.82
N PRO A 242 13.95 9.01 -5.76
CA PRO A 242 14.51 7.80 -5.18
C PRO A 242 14.61 6.72 -6.27
N ARG A 243 15.78 6.10 -6.38
CA ARG A 243 16.06 5.15 -7.45
C ARG A 243 16.17 3.75 -6.88
N TRP A 244 15.64 2.78 -7.61
CA TRP A 244 16.04 1.41 -7.36
C TRP A 244 17.49 1.25 -7.84
N SER A 245 18.41 1.10 -6.90
CA SER A 245 19.84 0.95 -7.22
C SER A 245 20.04 -0.29 -8.12
N PRO A 246 20.74 -0.17 -9.26
CA PRO A 246 21.02 -1.30 -10.13
C PRO A 246 21.66 -2.47 -9.36
N GLY A 247 21.17 -3.69 -9.58
CA GLY A 247 21.64 -4.89 -8.88
C GLY A 247 21.11 -5.08 -7.45
N SER A 248 20.30 -4.15 -6.92
CA SER A 248 19.59 -4.38 -5.66
C SER A 248 18.41 -5.32 -5.89
N ARG A 249 18.23 -6.28 -4.96
CA ARG A 249 17.05 -7.16 -4.96
C ARG A 249 15.77 -6.35 -4.90
N MET A 250 14.70 -6.85 -5.51
CA MET A 250 13.35 -6.29 -5.37
C MET A 250 12.46 -7.31 -4.68
N ILE A 251 12.29 -7.14 -3.36
CA ILE A 251 11.50 -8.03 -2.52
C ILE A 251 10.16 -7.37 -2.22
N LEU A 252 9.08 -8.11 -2.48
CA LEU A 252 7.72 -7.67 -2.18
C LEU A 252 7.19 -8.50 -1.00
N CYS A 253 6.54 -7.83 -0.04
CA CYS A 253 5.69 -8.47 0.95
C CYS A 253 4.24 -8.15 0.57
N VAL A 254 3.48 -9.16 0.16
CA VAL A 254 2.06 -9.05 -0.17
C VAL A 254 1.24 -9.58 0.99
N ASP A 255 0.38 -8.74 1.54
CA ASP A 255 -0.45 -9.05 2.70
C ASP A 255 -1.93 -8.77 2.41
N LEU A 256 -2.77 -9.80 2.54
CA LEU A 256 -4.21 -9.73 2.29
C LEU A 256 -4.92 -9.01 3.43
N ASN A 257 -5.57 -7.89 3.10
CA ASN A 257 -6.19 -7.03 4.09
C ASN A 257 -7.40 -7.71 4.73
N ALA A 258 -7.40 -7.83 6.07
CA ALA A 258 -8.50 -8.43 6.82
C ALA A 258 -8.98 -9.77 6.22
N PHE A 259 -8.04 -10.66 5.87
CA PHE A 259 -8.26 -11.79 4.97
C PHE A 259 -9.52 -12.61 5.25
N TYR A 260 -9.73 -13.12 6.47
CA TYR A 260 -10.94 -13.93 6.75
C TYR A 260 -12.24 -13.13 6.58
N PRO A 261 -12.42 -11.93 7.19
CA PRO A 261 -13.51 -11.02 6.87
C PRO A 261 -13.71 -10.80 5.36
N SER A 262 -12.65 -10.51 4.61
CA SER A 262 -12.77 -10.31 3.16
C SER A 262 -13.17 -11.58 2.40
N CYS A 263 -12.78 -12.77 2.86
CA CYS A 263 -13.32 -14.03 2.34
C CYS A 263 -14.83 -14.16 2.62
N GLU A 264 -15.29 -13.76 3.81
CA GLU A 264 -16.72 -13.73 4.13
C GLU A 264 -17.48 -12.73 3.25
N GLU A 265 -16.92 -11.55 2.98
CA GLU A 265 -17.48 -10.55 2.06
C GLU A 265 -17.54 -11.04 0.60
N LEU A 266 -16.60 -11.90 0.19
CA LEU A 266 -16.66 -12.55 -1.13
C LEU A 266 -17.80 -13.56 -1.20
N ARG A 267 -17.99 -14.34 -0.13
CA ARG A 267 -19.05 -15.34 -0.01
C ARG A 267 -20.43 -14.71 0.15
N GLU A 268 -20.52 -13.60 0.89
CA GLU A 268 -21.74 -12.88 1.22
C GLU A 268 -21.52 -11.36 1.04
N PRO A 269 -21.75 -10.82 -0.16
CA PRO A 269 -21.50 -9.41 -0.48
C PRO A 269 -22.23 -8.40 0.41
N ALA A 270 -23.34 -8.80 1.05
CA ALA A 270 -24.10 -7.97 1.98
C ALA A 270 -23.33 -7.59 3.26
N LEU A 271 -22.23 -8.28 3.59
CA LEU A 271 -21.37 -7.96 4.73
C LEU A 271 -20.48 -6.73 4.51
N LYS A 272 -20.28 -6.30 3.26
CA LYS A 272 -19.44 -5.15 2.94
C LYS A 272 -20.00 -3.87 3.57
N GLY A 273 -19.15 -3.10 4.24
CA GLY A 273 -19.55 -1.89 4.94
C GLY A 273 -20.26 -2.14 6.28
N ARG A 274 -20.39 -3.39 6.73
CA ARG A 274 -20.96 -3.75 8.04
C ARG A 274 -19.89 -4.32 8.98
N PRO A 275 -19.94 -3.98 10.28
CA PRO A 275 -19.04 -4.59 11.25
C PRO A 275 -19.32 -6.09 11.34
N HIS A 276 -18.29 -6.88 11.03
CA HIS A 276 -18.32 -8.33 11.20
C HIS A 276 -16.95 -8.91 11.60
N ALA A 277 -16.96 -10.11 12.17
CA ALA A 277 -15.76 -10.82 12.60
C ALA A 277 -15.86 -12.33 12.42
N VAL A 278 -14.71 -12.96 12.19
CA VAL A 278 -14.55 -14.42 12.17
C VAL A 278 -14.07 -14.90 13.53
N ILE A 279 -14.74 -15.92 14.08
CA ILE A 279 -14.49 -16.45 15.42
C ILE A 279 -14.05 -17.91 15.38
N MET A 280 -13.14 -18.29 16.27
CA MET A 280 -12.57 -19.65 16.34
C MET A 280 -13.50 -20.69 16.97
N THR A 281 -14.72 -20.32 17.37
CA THR A 281 -15.63 -21.18 18.13
C THR A 281 -17.01 -21.11 17.48
N ASP A 282 -17.52 -22.24 17.00
CA ASP A 282 -18.92 -22.36 16.63
C ASP A 282 -19.76 -22.36 17.91
N GLN A 283 -20.64 -21.38 18.10
CA GLN A 283 -21.47 -21.27 19.30
C GLN A 283 -22.93 -20.97 18.92
N PRO A 284 -23.90 -21.64 19.57
CA PRO A 284 -25.31 -21.37 19.35
C PRO A 284 -25.65 -19.92 19.69
N ALA A 285 -26.47 -19.31 18.82
CA ALA A 285 -26.91 -17.94 18.95
C ALA A 285 -27.51 -17.67 20.35
N GLY A 286 -27.03 -16.61 21.01
CA GLY A 286 -27.57 -16.14 22.30
C GLY A 286 -26.85 -16.60 23.57
N LYS A 287 -25.80 -17.44 23.49
CA LYS A 287 -24.94 -17.79 24.65
C LYS A 287 -23.44 -17.77 24.33
N ILE A 288 -22.96 -16.65 23.81
CA ILE A 288 -21.54 -16.47 23.51
C ILE A 288 -20.77 -16.19 24.80
N THR A 289 -20.18 -17.22 25.39
CA THR A 289 -19.49 -17.12 26.71
C THR A 289 -17.97 -17.26 26.61
N ARG A 290 -17.44 -17.69 25.46
CA ARG A 290 -16.02 -18.10 25.31
C ARG A 290 -15.51 -17.80 23.90
N GLY A 291 -14.18 -17.82 23.72
CA GLY A 291 -13.55 -17.68 22.41
C GLY A 291 -12.88 -16.32 22.17
N VAL A 292 -12.22 -16.20 21.03
CA VAL A 292 -11.48 -15.01 20.61
C VAL A 292 -11.85 -14.66 19.17
N VAL A 293 -11.76 -13.38 18.85
CA VAL A 293 -11.80 -12.88 17.48
C VAL A 293 -10.56 -13.41 16.75
N SER A 294 -10.76 -14.19 15.69
CA SER A 294 -9.67 -14.63 14.82
C SER A 294 -9.19 -13.45 13.96
N SER A 295 -10.13 -12.88 13.20
CA SER A 295 -9.93 -11.66 12.41
C SER A 295 -11.24 -10.89 12.32
N CYS A 296 -11.17 -9.59 12.07
CA CYS A 296 -12.33 -8.70 12.00
C CYS A 296 -12.17 -7.65 10.90
N SER A 297 -13.31 -7.27 10.34
CA SER A 297 -13.48 -6.21 9.32
C SER A 297 -12.93 -4.87 9.79
N TYR A 298 -12.63 -3.97 8.84
CA TYR A 298 -12.16 -2.63 9.18
C TYR A 298 -13.24 -1.82 9.90
N GLU A 299 -14.50 -2.06 9.58
CA GLU A 299 -15.69 -1.51 10.23
C GLU A 299 -15.71 -1.89 11.71
N ALA A 300 -15.52 -3.17 12.04
CA ALA A 300 -15.40 -3.62 13.42
C ALA A 300 -14.17 -3.03 14.14
N ARG A 301 -13.04 -2.87 13.42
CA ARG A 301 -11.83 -2.23 13.99
C ARG A 301 -12.07 -0.78 14.40
N ARG A 302 -12.99 -0.05 13.79
CA ARG A 302 -13.34 1.33 14.19
C ARG A 302 -13.95 1.38 15.59
N PHE A 303 -14.65 0.33 16.02
CA PHE A 303 -15.16 0.16 17.39
C PHE A 303 -14.11 -0.33 18.38
N GLY A 304 -12.87 -0.54 17.93
CA GLY A 304 -11.77 -1.03 18.77
C GLY A 304 -11.64 -2.55 18.83
N VAL A 305 -12.45 -3.30 18.08
CA VAL A 305 -12.30 -4.77 17.97
C VAL A 305 -10.96 -5.10 17.30
N ARG A 306 -10.26 -6.13 17.80
CA ARG A 306 -8.96 -6.57 17.29
C ARG A 306 -8.86 -8.08 17.28
N SER A 307 -7.99 -8.64 16.43
CA SER A 307 -7.61 -10.06 16.51
C SER A 307 -7.07 -10.43 17.88
N ALA A 308 -7.27 -11.69 18.28
CA ALA A 308 -6.98 -12.24 19.60
C ALA A 308 -7.73 -11.59 20.78
N MET A 309 -8.63 -10.64 20.53
CA MET A 309 -9.49 -10.06 21.57
C MET A 309 -10.49 -11.10 22.08
N PRO A 310 -10.71 -11.21 23.40
CA PRO A 310 -11.78 -12.04 23.95
C PRO A 310 -13.14 -11.64 23.37
N LEU A 311 -13.93 -12.61 22.93
CA LEU A 311 -15.17 -12.35 22.20
C LEU A 311 -16.18 -11.55 23.04
N ALA A 312 -16.25 -11.81 24.35
CA ALA A 312 -17.07 -11.03 25.28
C ALA A 312 -16.69 -9.53 25.30
N ARG A 313 -15.39 -9.23 25.20
CA ARG A 313 -14.91 -7.84 25.12
C ARG A 313 -15.21 -7.23 23.75
N ALA A 314 -15.06 -8.00 22.67
CA ALA A 314 -15.38 -7.54 21.31
C ALA A 314 -16.88 -7.19 21.19
N LEU A 315 -17.77 -8.03 21.71
CA LEU A 315 -19.22 -7.79 21.72
C LEU A 315 -19.62 -6.62 22.62
N ALA A 316 -18.90 -6.39 23.72
CA ALA A 316 -19.10 -5.20 24.54
C ALA A 316 -18.71 -3.90 23.79
N LEU A 317 -17.78 -3.98 22.84
CA LEU A 317 -17.36 -2.85 22.00
C LEU A 317 -18.24 -2.66 20.77
N CYS A 318 -18.72 -3.75 20.17
CA CYS A 318 -19.56 -3.76 18.98
C CYS A 318 -20.66 -4.83 19.12
N PRO A 319 -21.79 -4.49 19.77
CA PRO A 319 -22.85 -5.46 20.09
C PRO A 319 -23.57 -6.04 18.87
N ASP A 320 -23.74 -5.23 17.82
CA ASP A 320 -24.50 -5.57 16.61
C ASP A 320 -23.61 -6.17 15.49
N MET A 321 -22.39 -6.60 15.83
CA MET A 321 -21.43 -7.15 14.87
C MET A 321 -21.85 -8.53 14.39
N ASP A 322 -21.85 -8.74 13.07
CA ASP A 322 -22.11 -10.05 12.47
C ASP A 322 -20.94 -11.01 12.77
N LEU A 323 -21.24 -12.24 13.23
CA LEU A 323 -20.23 -13.24 13.59
C LEU A 323 -20.26 -14.42 12.62
N ARG A 324 -19.08 -14.82 12.12
CA ARG A 324 -18.92 -16.00 11.25
C ARG A 324 -17.99 -17.02 11.90
N PRO A 325 -18.34 -18.32 11.89
CA PRO A 325 -17.42 -19.36 12.34
C PRO A 325 -16.25 -19.47 11.35
N VAL A 326 -15.07 -19.86 11.85
CA VAL A 326 -13.89 -20.08 11.02
C VAL A 326 -14.11 -21.23 10.03
N ASP A 327 -13.84 -20.97 8.75
CA ASP A 327 -13.90 -21.97 7.67
C ASP A 327 -12.52 -22.10 6.99
N ILE A 328 -11.61 -22.83 7.65
CA ILE A 328 -10.22 -22.96 7.21
C ILE A 328 -10.12 -23.59 5.81
N ALA A 329 -11.02 -24.51 5.45
CA ALA A 329 -10.99 -25.15 4.14
C ALA A 329 -11.27 -24.13 3.03
N TYR A 330 -12.33 -23.32 3.20
CA TYR A 330 -12.64 -22.24 2.27
C TYR A 330 -11.52 -21.19 2.20
N TYR A 331 -10.98 -20.75 3.34
CA TYR A 331 -9.92 -19.75 3.35
C TYR A 331 -8.64 -20.25 2.67
N LYS A 332 -8.32 -21.54 2.79
CA LYS A 332 -7.19 -22.15 2.05
C LYS A 332 -7.41 -22.12 0.56
N GLN A 333 -8.61 -22.48 0.09
CA GLN A 333 -8.94 -22.43 -1.33
C GLN A 333 -8.79 -21.01 -1.91
N VAL A 334 -9.25 -20.00 -1.16
CA VAL A 334 -9.09 -18.59 -1.58
C VAL A 334 -7.61 -18.17 -1.58
N SER A 335 -6.84 -18.57 -0.56
CA SER A 335 -5.40 -18.33 -0.48
C SER A 335 -4.64 -18.96 -1.65
N GLU A 336 -4.91 -20.24 -1.97
CA GLU A 336 -4.29 -20.96 -3.09
C GLU A 336 -4.50 -20.22 -4.41
N LYS A 337 -5.70 -19.69 -4.64
CA LYS A 337 -5.99 -18.86 -5.82
C LYS A 337 -5.14 -17.60 -5.87
N VAL A 338 -4.94 -16.90 -4.73
CA VAL A 338 -4.07 -15.72 -4.66
C VAL A 338 -2.60 -16.11 -4.90
N MET A 339 -2.12 -17.19 -4.29
CA MET A 339 -0.75 -17.68 -4.45
C MET A 339 -0.47 -18.07 -5.92
N GLU A 340 -1.46 -18.65 -6.61
CA GLU A 340 -1.39 -18.91 -8.05
C GLU A 340 -1.23 -17.61 -8.85
N VAL A 341 -2.01 -16.55 -8.53
CA VAL A 341 -1.82 -15.22 -9.15
C VAL A 341 -0.40 -14.71 -8.91
N LEU A 342 0.06 -14.75 -7.67
CA LEU A 342 1.38 -14.25 -7.27
C LEU A 342 2.54 -14.97 -7.95
N SER A 343 2.42 -16.29 -8.17
CA SER A 343 3.43 -17.09 -8.87
C SER A 343 3.76 -16.58 -10.28
N GLY A 344 2.80 -15.92 -10.94
CA GLY A 344 3.01 -15.30 -12.26
C GLY A 344 3.92 -14.07 -12.24
N PHE A 345 4.12 -13.47 -11.07
CA PHE A 345 4.92 -12.25 -10.85
C PHE A 345 6.22 -12.52 -10.09
N ALA A 346 6.41 -13.70 -9.51
CA ALA A 346 7.58 -13.98 -8.69
C ALA A 346 8.66 -14.77 -9.47
N ASP A 347 9.93 -14.42 -9.25
CA ASP A 347 11.05 -15.32 -9.53
C ASP A 347 11.05 -16.46 -8.50
N VAL A 348 10.85 -16.10 -7.23
CA VAL A 348 10.70 -17.02 -6.10
C VAL A 348 9.59 -16.52 -5.20
N ILE A 349 8.72 -17.43 -4.74
CA ILE A 349 7.64 -17.13 -3.80
C ILE A 349 7.83 -17.92 -2.50
N GLU A 350 7.72 -17.21 -1.37
CA GLU A 350 7.72 -17.75 -0.01
C GLU A 350 6.37 -17.45 0.64
N GLN A 351 5.50 -18.45 0.74
CA GLN A 351 4.24 -18.31 1.45
C GLN A 351 4.47 -18.33 2.97
N ALA A 352 4.51 -17.15 3.59
CA ALA A 352 4.74 -17.00 5.03
C ALA A 352 3.53 -17.50 5.84
N SER A 353 2.31 -17.12 5.43
CA SER A 353 1.05 -17.53 6.04
C SER A 353 -0.03 -17.77 4.97
N ILE A 354 -1.27 -18.03 5.43
CA ILE A 354 -2.41 -18.17 4.52
C ILE A 354 -2.73 -16.85 3.79
N ASP A 355 -2.37 -15.71 4.37
CA ASP A 355 -2.69 -14.36 3.90
C ASP A 355 -1.47 -13.51 3.53
N GLU A 356 -0.25 -14.03 3.70
CA GLU A 356 1.00 -13.30 3.49
C GLU A 356 2.00 -14.11 2.68
N ALA A 357 2.65 -13.46 1.72
CA ALA A 357 3.74 -14.03 0.94
C ALA A 357 4.86 -13.00 0.68
N PHE A 358 6.10 -13.49 0.69
CA PHE A 358 7.24 -12.77 0.15
C PHE A 358 7.51 -13.22 -1.28
N LEU A 359 7.78 -12.26 -2.15
CA LEU A 359 8.16 -12.50 -3.53
C LEU A 359 9.53 -11.88 -3.77
N ASP A 360 10.44 -12.65 -4.34
CA ASP A 360 11.59 -12.09 -5.05
C ASP A 360 11.15 -11.82 -6.48
N CYS A 361 11.21 -10.55 -6.89
CA CYS A 361 10.84 -10.10 -8.24
C CYS A 361 12.04 -9.46 -8.95
N THR A 362 13.27 -9.69 -8.48
CA THR A 362 14.47 -8.98 -8.93
C THR A 362 14.68 -9.10 -10.44
N ALA A 363 14.55 -10.29 -11.02
CA ALA A 363 14.76 -10.49 -12.45
C ALA A 363 13.52 -10.09 -13.26
N ARG A 364 12.31 -10.42 -12.78
CA ARG A 364 11.06 -10.06 -13.45
C ARG A 364 10.80 -8.56 -13.52
N ALA A 365 11.09 -7.82 -12.46
CA ALA A 365 10.94 -6.37 -12.44
C ALA A 365 11.99 -5.69 -13.33
N ALA A 366 13.20 -6.27 -13.43
CA ALA A 366 14.24 -5.75 -14.32
C ALA A 366 13.97 -5.99 -15.82
N ALA A 367 13.07 -6.93 -16.17
CA ALA A 367 12.73 -7.26 -17.55
C ALA A 367 11.80 -6.24 -18.23
N GLY A 368 11.24 -5.28 -17.48
CA GLY A 368 10.36 -4.24 -18.00
C GLY A 368 10.79 -2.83 -17.58
N ASP A 369 10.19 -1.82 -18.20
CA ASP A 369 10.44 -0.41 -17.88
C ASP A 369 9.58 0.12 -16.70
N ALA A 370 8.84 -0.77 -16.02
CA ALA A 370 7.94 -0.41 -14.93
C ALA A 370 8.73 -0.01 -13.67
N SER A 371 8.30 1.07 -13.02
CA SER A 371 8.79 1.43 -11.69
C SER A 371 8.40 0.37 -10.64
N PRO A 372 9.09 0.28 -9.49
CA PRO A 372 8.73 -0.67 -8.42
C PRO A 372 7.28 -0.51 -7.95
N TYR A 373 6.76 0.73 -7.95
CA TYR A 373 5.38 1.03 -7.61
C TYR A 373 4.41 0.48 -8.67
N GLU A 374 4.65 0.74 -9.97
CA GLU A 374 3.81 0.24 -11.06
C GLU A 374 3.80 -1.30 -11.10
N TYR A 375 4.95 -1.92 -10.85
CA TYR A 375 5.06 -3.36 -10.74
C TYR A 375 4.17 -3.91 -9.62
N ALA A 376 4.25 -3.34 -8.41
CA ALA A 376 3.38 -3.69 -7.30
C ALA A 376 1.89 -3.38 -7.58
N SER A 377 1.56 -2.26 -8.24
CA SER A 377 0.20 -1.91 -8.66
C SER A 377 -0.37 -2.96 -9.62
N SER A 378 0.45 -3.51 -10.52
CA SER A 378 0.01 -4.57 -11.43
C SER A 378 -0.39 -5.86 -10.71
N ILE A 379 0.36 -6.24 -9.66
CA ILE A 379 0.05 -7.39 -8.80
C ILE A 379 -1.25 -7.13 -8.04
N LYS A 380 -1.37 -5.97 -7.42
CA LYS A 380 -2.56 -5.57 -6.65
C LYS A 380 -3.82 -5.59 -7.53
N ARG A 381 -3.75 -5.04 -8.74
CA ARG A 381 -4.83 -5.08 -9.74
C ARG A 381 -5.18 -6.51 -10.12
N ALA A 382 -4.19 -7.35 -10.43
CA ALA A 382 -4.44 -8.76 -10.79
C ALA A 382 -5.14 -9.55 -9.68
N ILE A 383 -4.77 -9.32 -8.41
CA ILE A 383 -5.45 -9.94 -7.27
C ILE A 383 -6.88 -9.41 -7.13
N ARG A 384 -7.10 -8.11 -7.29
CA ARG A 384 -8.44 -7.51 -7.25
C ARG A 384 -9.34 -8.10 -8.35
N GLU A 385 -8.86 -8.16 -9.58
CA GLU A 385 -9.63 -8.66 -10.74
C GLU A 385 -9.91 -10.17 -10.65
N ARG A 386 -8.89 -10.97 -10.32
CA ARG A 386 -9.01 -12.44 -10.37
C ARG A 386 -9.57 -13.03 -9.09
N CYS A 387 -9.32 -12.41 -7.94
CA CYS A 387 -9.67 -12.94 -6.62
C CYS A 387 -10.72 -12.10 -5.89
N GLY A 388 -10.98 -10.86 -6.32
CA GLY A 388 -11.93 -9.95 -5.65
C GLY A 388 -11.42 -9.37 -4.32
N LEU A 389 -10.14 -9.58 -3.98
CA LEU A 389 -9.54 -9.20 -2.70
C LEU A 389 -8.71 -7.92 -2.81
N SER A 390 -8.53 -7.25 -1.68
CA SER A 390 -7.60 -6.13 -1.53
C SER A 390 -6.33 -6.59 -0.82
N VAL A 391 -5.19 -6.01 -1.19
CA VAL A 391 -3.89 -6.31 -0.58
C VAL A 391 -3.15 -5.02 -0.27
N SER A 392 -2.29 -5.07 0.73
CA SER A 392 -1.26 -4.05 0.92
C SER A 392 0.10 -4.65 0.56
N ILE A 393 0.91 -3.89 -0.17
CA ILE A 393 2.19 -4.37 -0.70
C ILE A 393 3.32 -3.47 -0.23
N GLY A 394 4.33 -4.06 0.41
CA GLY A 394 5.58 -3.40 0.71
C GLY A 394 6.65 -3.83 -0.27
N VAL A 395 7.39 -2.88 -0.84
CA VAL A 395 8.49 -3.13 -1.78
C VAL A 395 9.80 -2.64 -1.16
N ALA A 396 10.80 -3.50 -0.99
CA ALA A 396 12.08 -3.14 -0.36
C ALA A 396 13.23 -4.06 -0.83
N PRO A 397 14.51 -3.76 -0.53
CA PRO A 397 15.63 -4.65 -0.89
C PRO A 397 15.80 -5.90 0.00
N SER A 398 14.99 -6.04 1.05
CA SER A 398 15.02 -7.15 1.99
C SER A 398 13.64 -7.55 2.49
N LYS A 399 13.48 -8.78 2.99
CA LYS A 399 12.20 -9.28 3.52
C LYS A 399 11.72 -8.44 4.71
N SER A 400 12.62 -8.10 5.63
CA SER A 400 12.25 -7.37 6.84
C SER A 400 11.76 -5.96 6.51
N ALA A 401 12.46 -5.26 5.62
CA ALA A 401 12.05 -3.94 5.17
C ALA A 401 10.74 -3.98 4.35
N ALA A 402 10.56 -5.01 3.49
CA ALA A 402 9.34 -5.18 2.70
C ALA A 402 8.13 -5.43 3.62
N LYS A 403 8.32 -6.22 4.68
CA LYS A 403 7.31 -6.46 5.71
C LYS A 403 6.92 -5.18 6.46
N ILE A 404 7.91 -4.37 6.86
CA ILE A 404 7.65 -3.07 7.51
C ILE A 404 6.88 -2.14 6.56
N ALA A 405 7.29 -2.09 5.29
CA ALA A 405 6.64 -1.28 4.27
C ALA A 405 5.18 -1.72 4.02
N SER A 406 4.88 -3.03 3.97
CA SER A 406 3.52 -3.51 3.72
C SER A 406 2.54 -3.13 4.83
N ASP A 407 3.01 -3.00 6.06
CA ASP A 407 2.23 -2.56 7.23
C ASP A 407 2.14 -1.03 7.38
N PHE A 408 2.90 -0.25 6.60
CA PHE A 408 3.07 1.19 6.83
C PHE A 408 1.82 2.02 6.54
N LYS A 409 1.11 1.73 5.44
CA LYS A 409 -0.08 2.46 4.97
C LYS A 409 -1.34 1.60 4.84
N LYS A 410 -1.45 0.49 5.58
CA LYS A 410 -2.66 -0.34 5.54
C LYS A 410 -3.93 0.48 5.88
N PRO A 411 -5.08 0.21 5.23
CA PRO A 411 -5.32 -0.84 4.23
C PRO A 411 -5.17 -0.40 2.77
N ASP A 412 -5.07 -1.40 1.89
CA ASP A 412 -5.17 -1.29 0.43
C ASP A 412 -4.22 -0.24 -0.15
N ASP A 413 -2.94 -0.28 0.22
CA ASP A 413 -1.93 0.68 -0.23
C ASP A 413 -0.59 -0.02 -0.60
N ILE A 414 0.28 0.70 -1.30
CA ILE A 414 1.61 0.27 -1.70
C ILE A 414 2.63 1.22 -1.08
N THR A 415 3.62 0.67 -0.38
CA THR A 415 4.75 1.45 0.14
C THR A 415 6.05 0.93 -0.46
N VAL A 416 6.83 1.82 -1.08
CA VAL A 416 8.14 1.49 -1.65
C VAL A 416 9.23 2.10 -0.76
N ALA A 417 10.03 1.23 -0.13
CA ALA A 417 11.21 1.58 0.63
C ALA A 417 12.44 1.41 -0.27
N TYR A 418 12.89 2.51 -0.88
CA TYR A 418 13.98 2.48 -1.85
C TYR A 418 15.34 2.20 -1.19
N PRO A 419 16.24 1.42 -1.82
CA PRO A 419 17.54 1.08 -1.24
C PRO A 419 18.39 2.28 -0.83
N ASP A 420 18.39 3.34 -1.63
CA ASP A 420 19.15 4.58 -1.40
C ASP A 420 18.56 5.48 -0.30
N ARG A 421 17.33 5.18 0.17
CA ARG A 421 16.59 5.90 1.22
C ARG A 421 16.11 5.00 2.35
N LEU A 422 16.56 3.75 2.37
CA LEU A 422 16.03 2.75 3.29
C LEU A 422 16.24 3.16 4.75
N GLN A 423 17.43 3.68 5.06
CA GLN A 423 17.76 4.17 6.40
C GLN A 423 16.88 5.34 6.83
N ASP A 424 16.68 6.32 5.96
CA ASP A 424 15.82 7.48 6.22
C ASP A 424 14.36 7.03 6.49
N PHE A 425 13.89 6.02 5.75
CA PHE A 425 12.57 5.42 5.92
C PHE A 425 12.43 4.66 7.25
N LEU A 426 13.43 3.86 7.62
CA LEU A 426 13.39 3.01 8.81
C LEU A 426 13.62 3.79 10.11
N ALA A 427 14.57 4.73 10.12
CA ALA A 427 15.06 5.40 11.32
C ALA A 427 13.98 5.98 12.27
N PRO A 428 12.91 6.66 11.80
CA PRO A 428 11.91 7.24 12.69
C PRO A 428 10.91 6.22 13.25
N LEU A 429 10.87 4.99 12.73
CA LEU A 429 9.88 3.99 13.14
C LEU A 429 10.24 3.40 14.51
N GLU A 430 9.23 3.01 15.28
CA GLU A 430 9.44 2.28 16.54
C GLU A 430 9.99 0.87 16.29
N VAL A 431 10.86 0.37 17.17
CA VAL A 431 11.44 -0.99 17.04
C VAL A 431 10.39 -2.10 17.03
N GLY A 432 9.20 -1.88 17.60
CA GLY A 432 8.09 -2.82 17.57
C GLY A 432 7.49 -3.03 16.17
N ARG A 433 7.86 -2.21 15.17
CA ARG A 433 7.49 -2.43 13.77
C ARG A 433 8.29 -3.54 13.11
N ILE A 434 9.45 -3.92 13.66
CA ILE A 434 10.25 -5.02 13.14
C ILE A 434 9.57 -6.33 13.49
N SER A 435 9.18 -7.11 12.48
CA SER A 435 8.65 -8.47 12.68
C SER A 435 9.67 -9.31 13.43
N GLY A 436 9.26 -9.94 14.55
CA GLY A 436 10.14 -10.65 15.48
C GLY A 436 10.48 -9.87 16.76
N ILE A 437 10.28 -8.55 16.79
CA ILE A 437 10.39 -7.74 18.01
C ILE A 437 9.00 -7.57 18.65
N GLY A 438 8.63 -8.53 19.51
CA GLY A 438 7.39 -8.48 20.27
C GLY A 438 7.43 -7.51 21.48
N PRO A 439 6.29 -7.31 22.18
CA PRO A 439 6.17 -6.33 23.27
C PRO A 439 7.21 -6.50 24.39
N LYS A 440 7.59 -7.74 24.71
CA LYS A 440 8.64 -8.03 25.71
C LYS A 440 10.01 -7.52 25.27
N THR A 441 10.41 -7.83 24.03
CA THR A 441 11.68 -7.38 23.47
C THR A 441 11.71 -5.86 23.33
N GLN A 442 10.61 -5.24 22.91
CA GLN A 442 10.49 -3.78 22.86
C GLN A 442 10.68 -3.13 24.23
N GLN A 443 10.13 -3.71 25.31
CA GLN A 443 10.35 -3.24 26.67
C GLN A 443 11.82 -3.38 27.10
N GLU A 444 12.48 -4.48 26.77
CA GLU A 444 13.91 -4.67 27.07
C GLU A 444 14.81 -3.69 26.30
N LEU A 445 14.52 -3.42 25.03
CA LEU A 445 15.21 -2.38 24.24
C LEU A 445 15.01 -0.99 24.86
N LYS A 446 13.79 -0.69 25.32
CA LYS A 446 13.48 0.58 25.98
C LYS A 446 14.29 0.78 27.26
N LYS A 447 14.54 -0.28 28.04
CA LYS A 447 15.38 -0.23 29.26
C LYS A 447 16.83 0.18 28.98
N ILE A 448 17.33 -0.08 27.78
CA ILE A 448 18.67 0.33 27.34
C ILE A 448 18.66 1.57 26.45
N GLY A 449 17.56 2.34 26.45
CA GLY A 449 17.44 3.63 25.76
C GLY A 449 17.11 3.53 24.27
N ILE A 450 16.66 2.38 23.78
CA ILE A 450 16.35 2.14 22.37
C ILE A 450 14.82 2.03 22.19
N ALA A 451 14.23 3.00 21.50
CA ALA A 451 12.80 3.06 21.16
C ALA A 451 12.56 3.04 19.64
N THR A 452 13.46 3.62 18.84
CA THR A 452 13.34 3.69 17.39
C THR A 452 14.33 2.76 16.67
N ILE A 453 14.02 2.42 15.41
CA ILE A 453 14.91 1.63 14.56
C ILE A 453 16.23 2.38 14.32
N GLY A 454 16.21 3.71 14.19
CA GLY A 454 17.43 4.51 14.06
C GLY A 454 18.35 4.42 15.30
N GLN A 455 17.77 4.39 16.50
CA GLN A 455 18.52 4.16 17.74
C GLN A 455 19.07 2.73 17.82
N LEU A 456 18.31 1.75 17.33
CA LEU A 456 18.76 0.35 17.25
C LEU A 456 19.92 0.20 16.27
N ALA A 457 19.86 0.87 15.12
CA ALA A 457 20.91 0.88 14.09
C ALA A 457 22.21 1.53 14.59
N ALA A 458 22.09 2.61 15.37
CA ALA A 458 23.22 3.30 15.97
C ALA A 458 23.80 2.60 17.22
N CYS A 459 23.15 1.54 17.72
CA CYS A 459 23.61 0.82 18.88
C CYS A 459 24.85 -0.03 18.55
N ASP A 460 25.76 -0.14 19.51
CA ASP A 460 26.87 -1.09 19.45
C ASP A 460 26.33 -2.52 19.41
N VAL A 461 26.60 -3.22 18.31
CA VAL A 461 26.16 -4.60 18.09
C VAL A 461 26.61 -5.54 19.21
N GLN A 462 27.76 -5.28 19.86
CA GLN A 462 28.24 -6.11 20.98
C GLN A 462 27.34 -6.02 22.21
N LYS A 463 26.70 -4.87 22.44
CA LYS A 463 25.71 -4.71 23.51
C LYS A 463 24.44 -5.49 23.19
N LEU A 464 24.01 -5.47 21.93
CA LEU A 464 22.84 -6.20 21.47
C LEU A 464 23.06 -7.72 21.55
N THR A 465 24.20 -8.22 21.08
CA THR A 465 24.54 -9.65 21.15
C THR A 465 24.69 -10.15 22.58
N SER A 466 25.30 -9.35 23.46
CA SER A 466 25.43 -9.68 24.89
C SER A 466 24.07 -9.76 25.59
N ARG A 467 23.12 -8.90 25.23
CA ARG A 467 21.80 -8.83 25.90
C ARG A 467 20.77 -9.80 25.34
N PHE A 468 20.74 -10.00 24.02
CA PHE A 468 19.70 -10.76 23.32
C PHE A 468 20.22 -12.09 22.75
N GLY A 469 21.51 -12.40 22.94
CA GLY A 469 22.21 -13.52 22.34
C GLY A 469 22.76 -13.18 20.95
N SER A 470 23.87 -13.83 20.56
CA SER A 470 24.63 -13.48 19.35
C SER A 470 23.77 -13.44 18.09
N ARG A 471 22.92 -14.46 17.88
CA ARG A 471 22.06 -14.55 16.70
C ARG A 471 21.03 -13.41 16.63
N ASN A 472 20.28 -13.19 17.71
CA ASN A 472 19.18 -12.23 17.70
C ASN A 472 19.70 -10.79 17.75
N GLY A 473 20.76 -10.53 18.53
CA GLY A 473 21.37 -9.21 18.61
C GLY A 473 21.94 -8.75 17.26
N LEU A 474 22.63 -9.64 16.55
CA LEU A 474 23.14 -9.37 15.21
C LEU A 474 22.00 -9.17 14.20
N TRP A 475 21.00 -10.06 14.19
CA TRP A 475 19.84 -9.94 13.30
C TRP A 475 19.09 -8.62 13.49
N MET A 476 18.79 -8.22 14.73
CA MET A 476 18.12 -6.94 15.03
C MET A 476 18.91 -5.75 14.47
N TRP A 477 20.23 -5.79 14.62
CA TRP A 477 21.11 -4.75 14.10
C TRP A 477 21.16 -4.74 12.57
N GLN A 478 21.22 -5.91 11.92
CA GLN A 478 21.17 -6.04 10.46
C GLN A 478 19.86 -5.49 9.87
N VAL A 479 18.72 -5.84 10.46
CA VAL A 479 17.42 -5.29 10.03
C VAL A 479 17.38 -3.77 10.22
N ALA A 480 17.81 -3.28 11.39
CA ALA A 480 17.80 -1.86 11.67
C ALA A 480 18.72 -1.05 10.76
N THR A 481 19.83 -1.67 10.31
CA THR A 481 20.79 -1.06 9.39
C THR A 481 20.43 -1.28 7.90
N GLY A 482 19.34 -1.97 7.60
CA GLY A 482 18.96 -2.34 6.23
C GLY A 482 19.95 -3.30 5.55
N ALA A 483 20.79 -3.98 6.34
CA ALA A 483 21.79 -4.93 5.89
C ALA A 483 21.28 -6.38 5.87
N ASP A 484 20.00 -6.61 6.19
CA ASP A 484 19.44 -7.96 6.21
C ASP A 484 19.35 -8.56 4.81
N SER A 485 20.00 -9.71 4.64
CA SER A 485 20.19 -10.36 3.34
C SER A 485 19.43 -11.68 3.20
N ASP A 486 18.55 -12.03 4.14
CA ASP A 486 17.79 -13.28 4.11
C ASP A 486 17.05 -13.44 2.76
N PRO A 487 17.27 -14.56 2.03
CA PRO A 487 16.64 -14.76 0.74
C PRO A 487 15.15 -15.10 0.90
N VAL A 488 14.38 -14.81 -0.14
CA VAL A 488 13.06 -15.41 -0.31
C VAL A 488 13.29 -16.84 -0.75
N VAL A 489 12.77 -17.80 0.01
CA VAL A 489 12.92 -19.23 -0.26
C VAL A 489 11.56 -19.90 -0.28
N PRO A 490 11.28 -20.82 -1.23
CA PRO A 490 10.05 -21.58 -1.18
C PRO A 490 9.90 -22.26 0.17
N ARG A 491 8.69 -22.24 0.73
CA ARG A 491 8.41 -22.80 2.05
C ARG A 491 8.84 -24.27 2.09
N GLU A 492 9.76 -24.59 2.99
CA GLU A 492 10.21 -25.97 3.20
C GLU A 492 9.12 -26.84 3.86
N ASP A 493 9.33 -28.15 3.81
CA ASP A 493 8.52 -29.16 4.52
C ASP A 493 8.39 -28.85 6.02
N HIS A 494 7.33 -29.36 6.65
CA HIS A 494 7.08 -29.16 8.08
C HIS A 494 8.23 -29.70 8.96
N VAL A 495 8.71 -28.89 9.90
CA VAL A 495 9.65 -29.35 10.94
C VAL A 495 8.96 -30.03 12.13
N SER A 496 7.66 -29.77 12.30
CA SER A 496 6.81 -30.42 13.29
C SER A 496 5.33 -30.29 12.95
N ILE A 497 4.52 -31.24 13.41
CA ILE A 497 3.06 -31.22 13.32
C ILE A 497 2.50 -31.38 14.74
N SER A 498 1.52 -30.56 15.11
CA SER A 498 0.88 -30.62 16.43
C SER A 498 -0.62 -30.36 16.38
N THR A 499 -1.32 -30.83 17.41
CA THR A 499 -2.71 -30.44 17.73
C THR A 499 -2.79 -30.13 19.22
N GLU A 500 -3.63 -29.16 19.59
CA GLU A 500 -3.82 -28.75 20.97
C GLU A 500 -5.29 -28.43 21.23
N HIS A 501 -5.81 -28.80 22.41
CA HIS A 501 -7.20 -28.58 22.79
C HIS A 501 -7.29 -27.91 24.16
N SER A 502 -7.97 -26.75 24.21
CA SER A 502 -8.28 -26.07 25.47
C SER A 502 -9.55 -26.69 26.04
N LEU A 503 -9.47 -27.22 27.26
CA LEU A 503 -10.51 -28.03 27.88
C LEU A 503 -11.62 -27.15 28.45
N GLU A 504 -12.88 -27.58 28.32
CA GLU A 504 -14.03 -26.90 28.91
C GLU A 504 -14.01 -26.96 30.44
N VAL A 505 -13.65 -28.13 30.97
CA VAL A 505 -13.43 -28.37 32.39
C VAL A 505 -11.96 -28.73 32.55
N HIS A 506 -11.28 -28.08 33.50
CA HIS A 506 -9.87 -28.38 33.73
C HIS A 506 -9.71 -29.84 34.16
N ALA A 507 -8.87 -30.58 33.42
CA ALA A 507 -8.52 -31.96 33.75
C ALA A 507 -7.74 -32.03 35.06
N LYS A 508 -8.07 -33.01 35.90
CA LYS A 508 -7.45 -33.25 37.19
C LYS A 508 -6.80 -34.62 37.25
N GLY A 509 -5.51 -34.61 37.56
CA GLY A 509 -4.72 -35.82 37.73
C GLY A 509 -4.52 -36.60 36.43
N ARG A 510 -3.83 -37.72 36.59
CA ARG A 510 -3.31 -38.55 35.50
C ARG A 510 -4.37 -39.07 34.53
N LYS A 511 -5.48 -39.58 35.06
CA LYS A 511 -6.49 -40.31 34.26
C LYS A 511 -7.13 -39.40 33.21
N GLU A 512 -7.49 -38.18 33.60
CA GLU A 512 -8.15 -37.23 32.71
C GLU A 512 -7.17 -36.68 31.66
N VAL A 513 -5.96 -36.29 32.07
CA VAL A 513 -4.93 -35.82 31.12
C VAL A 513 -4.56 -36.89 30.09
N LEU A 514 -4.47 -38.16 30.51
CA LEU A 514 -4.23 -39.28 29.61
C LEU A 514 -5.36 -39.43 28.58
N ALA A 515 -6.61 -39.34 29.01
CA ALA A 515 -7.77 -39.46 28.12
C ALA A 515 -7.79 -38.32 27.08
N GLU A 516 -7.57 -37.08 27.53
CA GLU A 516 -7.55 -35.90 26.67
C GLU A 516 -6.41 -35.94 25.63
N LEU A 517 -5.19 -36.32 26.03
CA LEU A 517 -4.09 -36.51 25.08
C LEU A 517 -4.36 -37.67 24.12
N THR A 518 -4.95 -38.76 24.60
CA THR A 518 -5.27 -39.92 23.75
C THR A 518 -6.27 -39.55 22.65
N ALA A 519 -7.29 -38.74 22.98
CA ALA A 519 -8.28 -38.25 22.03
C ALA A 519 -7.66 -37.42 20.88
N LEU A 520 -6.53 -36.75 21.14
CA LEU A 520 -5.80 -35.97 20.13
C LEU A 520 -4.98 -36.82 19.14
N SER A 521 -4.77 -38.10 19.45
CA SER A 521 -3.88 -38.97 18.67
C SER A 521 -4.38 -39.22 17.24
N ASP A 522 -5.69 -39.33 17.05
CA ASP A 522 -6.31 -39.59 15.75
C ASP A 522 -6.17 -38.41 14.80
N GLU A 523 -6.46 -37.20 15.29
CA GLU A 523 -6.30 -35.97 14.53
C GLU A 523 -4.82 -35.73 14.17
N LEU A 524 -3.92 -35.91 15.14
CA LEU A 524 -2.49 -35.78 14.89
C LEU A 524 -2.00 -36.78 13.85
N TYR A 525 -2.40 -38.05 13.99
CA TYR A 525 -2.01 -39.09 13.05
C TYR A 525 -2.56 -38.83 11.65
N ALA A 526 -3.83 -38.45 11.52
CA ALA A 526 -4.44 -38.12 10.23
C ALA A 526 -3.69 -36.98 9.53
N ARG A 527 -3.24 -35.96 10.28
CA ARG A 527 -2.39 -34.89 9.74
C ARG A 527 -1.03 -35.40 9.28
N VAL A 528 -0.35 -36.20 10.10
CA VAL A 528 0.97 -36.77 9.76
C VAL A 528 0.89 -37.65 8.52
N ALA A 529 -0.05 -38.59 8.51
CA ALA A 529 -0.27 -39.51 7.40
C ALA A 529 -0.72 -38.79 6.12
N GLY A 530 -1.59 -37.79 6.24
CA GLY A 530 -2.06 -36.99 5.11
C GLY A 530 -0.95 -36.22 4.39
N HIS A 531 0.13 -35.85 5.09
CA HIS A 531 1.31 -35.23 4.49
C HIS A 531 2.42 -36.24 4.16
N GLY A 532 2.22 -37.54 4.41
CA GLY A 532 3.19 -38.58 4.10
C GLY A 532 4.44 -38.61 4.99
N TYR A 533 4.43 -37.96 6.15
CA TYR A 533 5.60 -37.92 7.02
C TYR A 533 5.77 -39.17 7.89
N LEU A 534 7.03 -39.55 8.07
CA LEU A 534 7.52 -40.31 9.21
C LEU A 534 7.93 -39.34 10.32
N PHE A 535 7.96 -39.79 11.57
CA PHE A 535 8.41 -38.99 12.72
C PHE A 535 9.31 -39.80 13.66
N ARG A 536 10.23 -39.16 14.39
CA ARG A 536 11.01 -39.85 15.44
C ARG A 536 10.62 -39.46 16.85
N THR A 537 10.08 -38.27 17.06
CA THR A 537 9.83 -37.75 18.39
C THR A 537 8.35 -37.48 18.59
N VAL A 538 7.81 -37.92 19.72
CA VAL A 538 6.46 -37.58 20.19
C VAL A 538 6.60 -36.69 21.41
N GLY A 539 5.90 -35.57 21.39
CA GLY A 539 5.85 -34.60 22.48
C GLY A 539 4.44 -34.41 22.99
N ALA A 540 4.33 -34.23 24.30
CA ALA A 540 3.11 -33.80 24.98
C ALA A 540 3.34 -32.43 25.61
N LYS A 541 2.30 -31.61 25.62
CA LYS A 541 2.27 -30.29 26.24
C LYS A 541 1.05 -30.20 27.14
N ILE A 542 1.24 -29.64 28.33
CA ILE A 542 0.14 -29.21 29.20
C ILE A 542 0.27 -27.72 29.48
N VAL A 543 -0.88 -27.06 29.61
CA VAL A 543 -0.97 -25.71 30.16
C VAL A 543 -1.84 -25.79 31.39
N ARG A 544 -1.39 -25.19 32.50
CA ARG A 544 -2.10 -25.18 33.78
C ARG A 544 -3.07 -24.00 33.87
N ALA A 545 -3.94 -24.00 34.88
CA ALA A 545 -4.90 -22.93 35.12
C ALA A 545 -4.26 -21.52 35.20
N ASP A 546 -3.05 -21.43 35.75
CA ASP A 546 -2.25 -20.20 35.86
C ASP A 546 -1.48 -19.83 34.57
N PHE A 547 -1.74 -20.55 33.47
CA PHE A 547 -1.09 -20.42 32.16
C PHE A 547 0.39 -20.84 32.10
N SER A 548 0.94 -21.45 33.15
CA SER A 548 2.26 -22.10 33.05
C SER A 548 2.22 -23.26 32.05
N ILE A 549 3.31 -23.41 31.28
CA ILE A 549 3.42 -24.37 30.18
C ILE A 549 4.52 -25.38 30.51
N GLU A 550 4.19 -26.66 30.39
CA GLU A 550 5.18 -27.74 30.46
C GLU A 550 5.10 -28.62 29.23
N THR A 551 6.28 -29.03 28.74
CA THR A 551 6.42 -29.96 27.62
C THR A 551 7.28 -31.14 28.02
N ARG A 552 6.95 -32.32 27.52
CA ARG A 552 7.75 -33.55 27.62
C ARG A 552 7.82 -34.17 26.24
N GLU A 553 8.96 -34.77 25.93
CA GLU A 553 9.17 -35.45 24.66
C GLU A 553 9.91 -36.77 24.84
N MET A 554 9.69 -37.66 23.90
CA MET A 554 10.28 -38.99 23.81
C MET A 554 10.62 -39.27 22.34
N SER A 555 11.84 -39.72 22.09
CA SER A 555 12.32 -40.05 20.75
C SER A 555 12.52 -41.55 20.58
N TYR A 556 12.08 -42.07 19.45
CA TYR A 556 12.38 -43.41 18.97
C TYR A 556 13.75 -43.44 18.29
N GLN A 557 14.40 -44.60 18.31
CA GLN A 557 15.68 -44.82 17.62
C GLN A 557 15.54 -44.75 16.09
N GLY A 558 14.39 -45.19 15.56
CA GLY A 558 14.08 -45.17 14.13
C GLY A 558 12.81 -44.36 13.82
N PRO A 559 12.63 -43.94 12.56
CA PRO A 559 11.41 -43.27 12.12
C PRO A 559 10.18 -44.16 12.32
N GLN A 560 9.11 -43.55 12.78
CA GLN A 560 7.80 -44.15 13.01
C GLN A 560 6.80 -43.61 11.99
N GLN A 561 5.80 -44.43 11.64
CA GLN A 561 4.76 -44.07 10.66
C GLN A 561 3.35 -44.44 11.10
N ARG A 562 3.21 -44.99 12.32
CA ARG A 562 1.98 -45.63 12.78
C ARG A 562 1.39 -44.88 13.97
N ARG A 563 0.07 -44.79 14.00
CA ARG A 563 -0.72 -44.21 15.09
C ARG A 563 -0.38 -44.83 16.45
N GLU A 564 -0.16 -46.14 16.48
CA GLU A 564 0.16 -46.90 17.70
C GLU A 564 1.44 -46.40 18.37
N SER A 565 2.39 -45.88 17.58
CA SER A 565 3.62 -45.29 18.12
C SER A 565 3.33 -43.98 18.86
N ILE A 566 2.41 -43.15 18.37
CA ILE A 566 1.97 -41.95 19.10
C ILE A 566 1.30 -42.37 20.40
N LEU A 567 0.35 -43.30 20.34
CA LEU A 567 -0.39 -43.79 21.51
C LEU A 567 0.52 -44.40 22.59
N ALA A 568 1.51 -45.21 22.19
CA ALA A 568 2.43 -45.86 23.11
C ALA A 568 3.33 -44.86 23.87
N ALA A 569 3.57 -43.67 23.30
CA ALA A 569 4.35 -42.62 23.94
C ALA A 569 3.54 -41.86 25.02
N ILE A 570 2.22 -41.73 24.87
CA ILE A 570 1.40 -40.86 25.72
C ILE A 570 1.51 -41.20 27.21
N PRO A 571 1.33 -42.47 27.67
CA PRO A 571 1.43 -42.79 29.09
C PRO A 571 2.79 -42.41 29.68
N GLN A 572 3.88 -42.70 28.97
CA GLN A 572 5.24 -42.43 29.40
C GLN A 572 5.52 -40.92 29.51
N LEU A 573 4.92 -40.12 28.63
CA LEU A 573 5.01 -38.66 28.69
C LEU A 573 4.18 -38.10 29.84
N VAL A 574 2.97 -38.65 30.06
CA VAL A 574 2.07 -38.24 31.14
C VAL A 574 2.69 -38.49 32.50
N ASP A 575 3.36 -39.63 32.70
CA ASP A 575 4.01 -40.01 33.95
C ASP A 575 5.16 -39.07 34.35
N ARG A 576 5.62 -38.20 33.42
CA ARG A 576 6.68 -37.22 33.64
C ARG A 576 6.16 -35.81 33.95
N PHE A 577 4.84 -35.60 33.98
CA PHE A 577 4.24 -34.36 34.45
C PHE A 577 3.89 -34.45 35.93
N ASP A 578 4.07 -33.34 36.63
CA ASP A 578 3.39 -33.12 37.89
C ASP A 578 1.93 -32.76 37.59
N LEU A 579 0.96 -33.50 38.13
CA LEU A 579 -0.46 -33.33 37.83
C LEU A 579 -1.29 -32.94 39.05
N ASP A 580 -0.64 -32.37 40.08
CA ASP A 580 -1.31 -31.88 41.28
C ASP A 580 -2.18 -30.64 41.00
N ALA A 581 -1.72 -29.78 40.09
CA ALA A 581 -2.48 -28.61 39.65
C ALA A 581 -3.37 -28.91 38.42
N PRO A 582 -4.60 -28.35 38.36
CA PRO A 582 -5.51 -28.56 37.23
C PRO A 582 -4.93 -28.12 35.87
N VAL A 583 -5.15 -28.95 34.86
CA VAL A 583 -4.71 -28.74 33.47
C VAL A 583 -5.86 -28.16 32.65
N ARG A 584 -5.63 -27.02 32.01
CA ARG A 584 -6.65 -26.33 31.20
C ARG A 584 -6.54 -26.60 29.70
N LYS A 585 -5.39 -27.09 29.24
CA LYS A 585 -5.12 -27.32 27.82
C LYS A 585 -4.08 -28.42 27.70
N VAL A 586 -4.31 -29.32 26.77
CA VAL A 586 -3.37 -30.38 26.40
C VAL A 586 -2.98 -30.26 24.94
N GLY A 587 -1.84 -30.82 24.56
CA GLY A 587 -1.40 -30.86 23.17
C GLY A 587 -0.47 -32.03 22.90
N LEU A 588 -0.55 -32.55 21.68
CA LEU A 588 0.38 -33.54 21.14
C LEU A 588 1.11 -32.98 19.93
N ARG A 589 2.36 -33.38 19.78
CA ARG A 589 3.28 -32.94 18.73
C ARG A 589 4.10 -34.11 18.26
N VAL A 590 4.43 -34.14 16.96
CA VAL A 590 5.52 -34.93 16.42
C VAL A 590 6.59 -34.04 15.80
N THR A 591 7.85 -34.46 15.92
CA THR A 591 9.02 -33.76 15.33
C THR A 591 10.01 -34.76 14.74
N ASN A 592 11.09 -34.22 14.16
CA ASN A 592 12.09 -34.98 13.40
C ASN A 592 11.38 -35.73 12.27
N LEU A 593 10.69 -34.93 11.46
CA LEU A 593 9.85 -35.40 10.37
C LEU A 593 10.73 -35.71 9.15
N SER A 594 10.42 -36.81 8.46
CA SER A 594 11.13 -37.23 7.25
C SER A 594 10.16 -37.91 6.28
N HIS A 595 10.41 -37.85 4.98
CA HIS A 595 9.61 -38.59 3.98
C HIS A 595 10.17 -40.01 3.75
N PRO A 596 9.32 -41.02 3.51
CA PRO A 596 9.75 -42.34 3.07
C PRO A 596 10.62 -42.23 1.80
N GLY A 597 11.83 -42.80 1.81
CA GLY A 597 12.71 -42.85 0.63
C GLY A 597 13.56 -41.61 0.34
N ARG A 598 13.36 -40.48 1.05
CA ARG A 598 14.36 -39.40 1.09
C ARG A 598 15.42 -39.77 2.12
N GLN A 599 16.60 -40.21 1.68
CA GLN A 599 17.78 -40.15 2.57
C GLN A 599 18.03 -38.67 2.87
N GLU A 600 17.82 -38.26 4.12
CA GLU A 600 18.37 -36.99 4.59
C GLU A 600 19.88 -37.06 4.35
N ALA A 601 20.40 -36.17 3.49
CA ALA A 601 21.84 -35.96 3.41
C ALA A 601 22.31 -35.70 4.83
N GLN A 602 23.19 -36.56 5.34
CA GLN A 602 23.76 -36.43 6.67
C GLN A 602 24.40 -35.05 6.74
N ARG A 603 23.80 -34.14 7.54
CA ARG A 603 24.40 -32.82 7.78
C ARG A 603 25.81 -33.08 8.30
N THR A 604 26.78 -32.66 7.51
CA THR A 604 28.18 -32.78 7.86
C THR A 604 28.46 -31.86 9.04
N LEU A 605 29.55 -32.11 9.78
CA LEU A 605 30.02 -31.18 10.81
C LEU A 605 30.18 -29.74 10.25
N LEU A 606 30.47 -29.60 8.95
CA LEU A 606 30.58 -28.33 8.25
C LEU A 606 29.24 -27.59 8.12
N ASP A 607 28.11 -28.29 7.97
CA ASP A 607 26.77 -27.68 7.93
C ASP A 607 26.36 -27.09 9.28
N PHE A 608 26.95 -27.59 10.38
CA PHE A 608 26.77 -27.05 11.72
C PHE A 608 27.57 -25.77 11.96
N PHE A 609 28.73 -25.63 11.31
CA PHE A 609 29.59 -24.44 11.40
C PHE A 609 29.24 -23.36 10.36
N ALA A 610 28.61 -23.71 9.23
CA ALA A 610 28.09 -22.76 8.25
C ALA A 610 26.97 -21.85 8.82
N GLY A 611 26.30 -22.27 9.90
CA GLY A 611 25.35 -21.44 10.66
C GLY A 611 25.96 -20.52 11.73
N GLN A 612 27.29 -20.56 11.92
CA GLN A 612 28.02 -19.73 12.90
C GLN A 612 29.16 -18.88 12.30
N GLY A 613 29.29 -18.82 10.97
CA GLY A 613 30.25 -17.95 10.30
C GLY A 613 29.59 -17.21 9.14
N GLY A 614 29.14 -15.98 9.40
CA GLY A 614 28.58 -15.05 8.43
C GLY A 614 28.36 -13.70 9.07
#